data_AF-A0A975BNC4-F1
#
_entry.id   AF-A0A975BNC4-F1
#
_cell.length_a   1.000
_cell.length_b   1.000
_cell.length_c   1.000
_cell.angle_alpha   90.00
_cell.angle_beta   90.00
_cell.angle_gamma   90.00
#
_symmetry.space_group_name_H-M   'P 1'
#
loop_
_entity.id
_entity.type
_entity.pdbx_description
1 polymer ?
#
loop_
_entity_poly.entity_id
_entity_poly.type
_entity_poly.pdbx_seq_one_letter_code
_entity_poly.pdbx_strand_id
1 'polypeptide(L)'
;MDQKILFKQMIDFQKATFDNSFKAMSTLQEQGEQMVSMFLEQAPWLPPEGKKAIAEWLGTYKKGRDSFKETVETNFSKVEAFFANSENKEEAESD
;
A
#
# COMPACT_ATOMS: atom_id res chain seq x y z
N MET A 1 -24.42 -18.86 -12.72
CA MET A 1 -23.18 -18.53 -11.99
C MET A 1 -22.99 -17.03 -12.12
N ASP A 2 -23.37 -16.32 -11.06
CA ASP A 2 -23.51 -14.88 -11.06
C ASP A 2 -22.19 -14.17 -11.39
N GLN A 3 -22.23 -13.29 -12.39
CA GLN A 3 -21.12 -12.39 -12.73
C GLN A 3 -20.60 -11.63 -11.51
N LYS A 4 -21.46 -11.39 -10.51
CA LYS A 4 -21.13 -10.76 -9.22
C LYS A 4 -20.16 -11.60 -8.38
N ILE A 5 -20.33 -12.92 -8.33
CA ILE A 5 -19.42 -13.83 -7.60
C ILE A 5 -18.04 -13.83 -8.26
N LEU A 6 -17.99 -13.91 -9.59
CA LEU A 6 -16.74 -13.85 -10.36
C LEU A 6 -16.03 -12.50 -10.17
N PHE A 7 -16.78 -11.40 -10.13
CA PHE A 7 -16.23 -10.07 -9.89
C PHE A 7 -15.68 -9.92 -8.47
N LYS A 8 -16.41 -10.36 -7.44
CA LYS A 8 -15.94 -10.37 -6.04
C LYS A 8 -14.63 -11.15 -5.90
N GLN A 9 -14.58 -12.34 -6.47
CA GLN A 9 -13.36 -13.17 -6.49
C GLN A 9 -12.18 -12.48 -7.17
N MET A 10 -12.41 -11.76 -8.27
CA MET A 10 -11.35 -10.97 -8.92
C MET A 10 -10.85 -9.83 -8.03
N ILE A 11 -11.74 -9.10 -7.36
CA ILE A 11 -11.35 -8.02 -6.44
C ILE A 11 -10.54 -8.56 -5.26
N ASP A 12 -11.00 -9.65 -4.64
CA ASP A 12 -10.30 -10.31 -3.54
C ASP A 12 -8.90 -10.78 -3.97
N PHE A 13 -8.79 -11.35 -5.18
CA PHE A 13 -7.51 -11.76 -5.75
C PHE A 13 -6.58 -10.57 -5.99
N GLN A 14 -7.08 -9.47 -6.54
CA GLN A 14 -6.29 -8.25 -6.78
C GLN A 14 -5.80 -7.65 -5.46
N LYS A 15 -6.66 -7.58 -4.45
CA LYS A 15 -6.32 -7.08 -3.12
C LYS A 15 -5.24 -7.94 -2.46
N ALA A 16 -5.41 -9.25 -2.45
CA ALA A 16 -4.41 -10.18 -1.89
C ALA A 16 -3.07 -10.10 -2.64
N THR A 17 -3.10 -9.97 -3.97
CA THR A 17 -1.89 -9.81 -4.79
C THR A 17 -1.17 -8.51 -4.47
N PHE A 18 -1.93 -7.41 -4.34
CA PHE A 18 -1.41 -6.11 -3.95
C PHE A 18 -0.77 -6.16 -2.56
N ASP A 19 -1.49 -6.66 -1.54
CA ASP A 19 -1.01 -6.72 -0.17
C ASP A 19 0.29 -7.51 -0.04
N ASN A 20 0.37 -8.67 -0.68
CA ASN A 20 1.57 -9.51 -0.67
C ASN A 20 2.75 -8.82 -1.38
N SER A 21 2.52 -8.24 -2.55
CA SER A 21 3.55 -7.55 -3.33
C SER A 21 4.04 -6.30 -2.62
N PHE A 22 3.12 -5.53 -2.05
CA PHE A 22 3.41 -4.32 -1.29
C PHE A 22 4.20 -4.65 -0.03
N LYS A 23 3.84 -5.71 0.71
CA LYS A 23 4.59 -6.18 1.88
C LYS A 23 6.02 -6.58 1.51
N ALA A 24 6.20 -7.34 0.43
CA ALA A 24 7.53 -7.73 -0.05
C ALA A 24 8.37 -6.51 -0.42
N MET A 25 7.80 -5.57 -1.20
CA MET A 25 8.47 -4.32 -1.57
C MET A 25 8.82 -3.46 -0.36
N SER A 26 7.90 -3.34 0.60
CA SER A 26 8.11 -2.57 1.83
C SER A 26 9.24 -3.14 2.68
N THR A 27 9.34 -4.46 2.76
CA THR A 27 10.43 -5.14 3.46
C THR A 27 11.79 -4.88 2.80
N LEU A 28 11.86 -4.98 1.47
CA LEU A 28 13.09 -4.69 0.71
C LEU A 28 13.53 -3.24 0.89
N GLN A 29 12.56 -2.32 0.86
CA GLN A 29 12.81 -0.91 1.06
C GLN A 29 13.34 -0.63 2.48
N GLU A 30 12.76 -1.24 3.52
CA GLU A 30 13.21 -1.09 4.91
C GLU A 30 14.64 -1.61 5.12
N GLN A 31 14.97 -2.75 4.51
CA GLN A 31 16.34 -3.27 4.53
C GLN A 31 17.31 -2.35 3.77
N GLY A 32 16.87 -1.79 2.63
CA GLY A 32 17.63 -0.80 1.88
C GLY A 32 17.89 0.49 2.68
N GLU A 33 16.85 1.02 3.33
CA GLU A 33 16.93 2.19 4.21
C GLU A 33 17.93 1.97 5.35
N GLN A 34 17.93 0.78 5.97
CA GLN A 34 18.91 0.42 6.99
C GLN A 34 20.34 0.39 6.44
N MET A 35 20.55 -0.24 5.29
CA MET A 35 21.88 -0.27 4.64
C MET A 35 22.37 1.14 4.29
N VAL A 36 21.49 2.00 3.77
CA VAL A 36 21.81 3.41 3.47
C VAL A 36 22.16 4.15 4.76
N SER A 37 21.38 3.98 5.83
CA SER A 37 21.65 4.60 7.13
C SER A 37 23.03 4.22 7.66
N MET A 38 23.36 2.93 7.67
CA MET A 38 24.68 2.44 8.08
C MET A 38 25.82 3.01 7.22
N PHE A 39 25.61 3.09 5.90
CA PHE A 39 26.60 3.66 4.98
C PHE A 39 26.85 5.16 5.26
N LEU A 40 25.79 5.93 5.55
CA LEU A 40 25.89 7.36 5.86
C LEU A 40 26.59 7.62 7.21
N GLU A 41 26.40 6.76 8.19
CA GLU A 41 27.13 6.82 9.46
C GLU A 41 28.64 6.69 9.24
N GLN A 42 29.04 5.77 8.35
CA GLN A 42 30.43 5.50 8.00
C GLN A 42 31.00 6.39 6.90
N ALA A 43 30.27 7.41 6.43
CA ALA A 43 30.72 8.33 5.40
C ALA A 43 31.33 9.62 6.02
N PRO A 44 32.64 9.68 6.29
CA PRO A 44 33.30 10.88 6.82
C PRO A 44 33.37 12.03 5.81
N TRP A 45 33.21 11.71 4.52
CA TRP A 45 33.19 12.68 3.43
C TRP A 45 31.84 13.41 3.30
N LEU A 46 30.79 12.95 3.99
CA LEU A 46 29.47 13.54 3.90
C LEU A 46 29.22 14.50 5.08
N PRO A 47 28.99 15.81 4.82
CA PRO A 47 28.72 16.78 5.88
C PRO A 47 27.36 16.53 6.56
N PRO A 48 27.14 17.06 7.78
CA PRO A 48 25.91 16.85 8.56
C PRO A 48 24.62 17.21 7.80
N GLU A 49 24.65 18.29 7.01
CA GLU A 49 23.51 18.75 6.21
C GLU A 49 23.15 17.73 5.13
N GLY A 50 24.15 17.09 4.52
CA GLY A 50 23.95 16.02 3.54
C GLY A 50 23.32 14.78 4.17
N LYS A 51 23.79 14.38 5.36
CA LYS A 51 23.19 13.28 6.13
C LYS A 51 21.72 13.56 6.45
N LYS A 52 21.43 14.80 6.88
CA LYS A 52 20.06 15.25 7.18
C LYS A 52 19.16 15.21 5.94
N ALA A 53 19.62 15.74 4.80
CA ALA A 53 18.85 15.75 3.57
C ALA A 53 18.48 14.33 3.10
N ILE A 54 19.40 13.37 3.23
CA ILE A 54 19.13 11.98 2.88
C ILE A 54 18.14 11.35 3.87
N ALA A 55 18.30 11.59 5.17
CA ALA A 55 17.34 11.09 6.18
C ALA A 55 15.91 11.63 5.94
N GLU A 56 15.77 12.92 5.62
CA GLU A 56 14.48 13.54 5.26
C GLU A 56 13.89 12.93 3.98
N TRP A 57 14.74 12.66 2.98
CA TRP A 57 14.33 12.01 1.74
C TRP A 57 13.82 10.58 1.99
N LEU A 58 14.54 9.77 2.78
CA LEU A 58 14.10 8.43 3.17
C LEU A 58 12.76 8.49 3.93
N GLY A 59 12.62 9.41 4.88
CA GLY A 59 11.36 9.62 5.60
C GLY A 59 10.18 10.01 4.69
N THR A 60 10.44 10.86 3.70
CA THR A 60 9.43 11.26 2.71
C THR A 60 9.04 10.08 1.82
N TYR A 61 10.00 9.27 1.39
CA TYR A 61 9.75 8.09 0.57
C TYR A 61 8.92 7.04 1.33
N LYS A 62 9.24 6.79 2.60
CA LYS A 62 8.46 5.92 3.48
C LYS A 62 7.02 6.43 3.67
N LYS A 63 6.86 7.73 3.93
CA LYS A 63 5.52 8.34 4.03
C LYS A 63 4.71 8.19 2.74
N GLY A 64 5.34 8.43 1.59
CA GLY A 64 4.69 8.27 0.29
C GLY A 64 4.22 6.83 0.04
N ARG A 65 5.06 5.85 0.37
CA ARG A 65 4.74 4.42 0.32
C ARG A 65 3.52 4.09 1.18
N ASP A 66 3.50 4.55 2.43
CA ASP A 66 2.42 4.25 3.37
C ASP A 66 1.11 4.93 2.95
N SER A 67 1.15 6.18 2.48
CA SER A 67 -0.03 6.89 1.94
C SER A 67 -0.57 6.23 0.66
N PHE A 68 0.30 5.67 -0.19
CA PHE A 68 -0.13 4.90 -1.36
C PHE A 68 -0.89 3.64 -0.93
N LYS A 69 -0.38 2.92 0.07
CA LYS A 69 -1.07 1.74 0.65
C LYS A 69 -2.47 2.10 1.14
N GLU A 70 -2.55 3.13 1.97
CA GLU A 70 -3.82 3.61 2.55
C GLU A 70 -4.83 3.99 1.47
N THR A 71 -4.37 4.65 0.41
CA THR A 71 -5.21 5.02 -0.73
C THR A 71 -5.77 3.79 -1.44
N VAL A 72 -4.92 2.78 -1.67
CA VAL A 72 -5.33 1.53 -2.33
C VAL A 72 -6.31 0.75 -1.45
N GLU A 73 -6.01 0.58 -0.16
CA GLU A 73 -6.90 -0.08 0.81
C GLU A 73 -8.27 0.62 0.88
N THR A 74 -8.28 1.94 0.98
CA THR A 74 -9.52 2.75 0.98
C THR A 74 -10.34 2.54 -0.29
N ASN A 75 -9.68 2.46 -1.46
CA ASN A 75 -10.37 2.22 -2.72
C ASN A 75 -10.95 0.81 -2.80
N PHE A 76 -10.23 -0.21 -2.33
CA PHE A 76 -10.78 -1.57 -2.22
C PHE A 76 -12.01 -1.61 -1.30
N SER A 77 -11.96 -0.98 -0.12
CA SER A 77 -13.11 -0.90 0.78
C SER A 77 -14.32 -0.18 0.17
N LYS A 78 -14.09 0.89 -0.62
CA LYS A 78 -15.18 1.58 -1.35
C LYS A 78 -15.83 0.68 -2.39
N VAL A 79 -15.02 -0.07 -3.13
CA VAL A 79 -15.51 -1.06 -4.10
C VAL A 79 -16.35 -2.11 -3.36
N GLU A 80 -15.81 -2.73 -2.31
CA GLU A 80 -16.53 -3.72 -1.49
C GLU A 80 -17.87 -3.17 -0.96
N ALA A 81 -17.88 -1.95 -0.42
CA ALA A 81 -19.09 -1.29 0.10
C ALA A 81 -20.12 -0.97 -0.99
N PHE A 82 -19.67 -0.56 -2.19
CA PHE A 82 -20.57 -0.33 -3.33
C PHE A 82 -21.30 -1.61 -3.72
N PHE A 83 -20.59 -2.74 -3.76
CA PHE A 83 -21.18 -4.04 -4.07
C PHE A 83 -22.14 -4.53 -2.96
N ALA A 84 -21.77 -4.40 -1.68
CA ALA A 84 -22.66 -4.77 -0.58
C ALA A 84 -23.94 -3.92 -0.54
N ASN A 85 -23.85 -2.63 -0.85
CA ASN A 85 -25.03 -1.77 -0.96
C ASN A 85 -25.90 -2.09 -2.19
N SER A 86 -25.31 -2.63 -3.26
CA SER A 86 -26.07 -3.11 -4.41
C SER A 86 -26.85 -4.41 -4.10
N GLU A 87 -26.31 -5.28 -3.24
CA GLU A 87 -27.00 -6.49 -2.76
C GLU A 87 -28.24 -6.13 -1.92
N ASN A 88 -28.10 -5.22 -0.94
CA ASN A 88 -29.22 -4.79 -0.08
C ASN A 88 -30.37 -4.10 -0.85
N LYS A 89 -30.10 -3.47 -1.99
CA LYS A 89 -31.14 -2.82 -2.81
C LYS A 89 -31.92 -3.80 -3.67
N GLU A 90 -31.26 -4.82 -4.21
CA GLU A 90 -31.93 -5.86 -5.00
C GLU A 90 -32.81 -6.77 -4.11
N GLU A 91 -32.38 -7.11 -2.90
CA GLU A 91 -33.23 -7.84 -1.94
C GLU A 91 -34.47 -7.04 -1.56
N ALA A 92 -34.32 -5.73 -1.28
CA ALA A 92 -35.43 -4.86 -0.88
C ALA A 92 -36.45 -4.53 -2.01
N GLU A 93 -36.08 -4.68 -3.28
CA GLU A 93 -36.99 -4.54 -4.43
C GLU A 93 -37.65 -5.87 -4.85
N SER A 94 -37.21 -6.99 -4.25
CA SER A 94 -37.72 -8.34 -4.54
C SER A 94 -38.75 -8.88 -3.52
N ASP A 95 -38.96 -8.16 -2.41
CA ASP A 95 -40.03 -8.36 -1.41
C ASP A 95 -41.22 -7.41 -1.64
#